data_AF-A0A931RXA6-F1
#
_entry.id   AF-A0A931RXA6-F1
#
_cell.length_a   1.000
_cell.length_b   1.000
_cell.length_c   1.000
_cell.angle_alpha   90.00
_cell.angle_beta   90.00
_cell.angle_gamma   90.00
#
_symmetry.space_group_name_H-M   'P 1'
#
loop_
_entity.id
_entity.type
_entity.pdbx_description
1 polymer ?
#
loop_
_entity_poly.entity_id
_entity_poly.type
_entity_poly.pdbx_seq_one_letter_code
_entity_poly.pdbx_strand_id
1 'polypeptide(L)'
;MNGLVLAAFLAAAVCAQEDVPALDIEVTKTHIIAKGGGRPPGSATSETQKKSLARDAAIVSAQAHLLMYVEALQAGKTTLGEMMKSDKKFDLKVKGTLSRAEIVKTEWRDDGFAEVTIRVSKKDLKKIRRGLRLP
;
A
#
# COMPACT_ATOMS: atom_id res chain seq x y z
N MET A 1 -34.66 5.44 -4.97
CA MET A 1 -34.43 5.15 -3.53
C MET A 1 -33.98 3.69 -3.48
N ASN A 2 -32.74 3.28 -3.19
CA ASN A 2 -31.74 3.82 -2.29
C ASN A 2 -30.33 3.39 -2.74
N GLY A 3 -29.48 4.37 -3.07
CA GLY A 3 -28.07 4.17 -3.42
C GLY A 3 -27.14 4.43 -2.23
N LEU A 4 -27.40 3.79 -1.07
CA LEU A 4 -26.74 4.17 0.18
C LEU A 4 -26.40 2.96 1.06
N VAL A 5 -25.58 2.02 0.55
CA VAL A 5 -25.02 0.94 1.39
C VAL A 5 -23.50 0.79 1.24
N LEU A 6 -22.84 1.49 0.30
CA LEU A 6 -21.44 1.23 -0.02
C LEU A 6 -20.38 2.17 0.61
N ALA A 7 -20.74 2.99 1.61
CA ALA A 7 -19.85 4.02 2.17
C ALA A 7 -19.39 3.80 3.62
N ALA A 8 -19.83 2.72 4.29
CA ALA A 8 -19.60 2.57 5.74
C ALA A 8 -18.28 1.86 6.13
N PHE A 9 -17.54 1.28 5.18
CA PHE A 9 -16.32 0.52 5.52
C PHE A 9 -15.02 1.34 5.50
N LEU A 10 -15.04 2.60 5.04
CA LEU A 10 -13.80 3.36 4.82
C LEU A 10 -13.37 4.24 6.01
N ALA A 11 -14.22 4.43 7.03
CA ALA A 11 -13.95 5.41 8.10
C ALA A 11 -13.21 4.84 9.33
N ALA A 12 -13.15 3.52 9.52
CA ALA A 12 -12.56 2.93 10.74
C ALA A 12 -11.03 2.71 10.68
N ALA A 13 -10.38 2.98 9.54
CA ALA A 13 -8.94 2.73 9.36
C ALA A 13 -8.04 3.93 9.69
N VAL A 14 -8.60 5.10 10.02
CA VAL A 14 -7.84 6.36 10.26
C VAL A 14 -7.54 6.63 11.74
N CYS A 15 -8.05 5.84 12.68
CA CYS A 15 -7.96 6.16 14.11
C CYS A 15 -6.82 5.48 14.89
N ALA A 16 -5.85 4.83 14.24
CA ALA A 16 -4.77 4.11 14.95
C ALA A 16 -3.37 4.35 14.36
N GLN A 17 -3.08 5.58 13.93
CA GLN A 17 -1.80 5.97 13.36
C GLN A 17 -0.89 6.63 14.43
N GLU A 18 -0.62 5.94 15.54
CA GLU A 18 0.41 6.38 16.52
C GLU A 18 1.69 5.53 16.48
N ASP A 19 1.70 4.45 15.69
CA ASP A 19 2.92 3.70 15.39
C ASP A 19 3.00 3.59 13.88
N VAL A 20 3.63 4.57 13.22
CA VAL A 20 3.99 4.45 11.80
C VAL A 20 5.00 3.32 11.72
N PRO A 21 4.66 2.12 11.19
CA PRO A 21 5.67 1.12 10.95
C PRO A 21 6.68 1.74 10.00
N ALA A 22 7.97 1.68 10.36
CA ALA A 22 9.05 2.21 9.54
C ALA A 22 8.85 1.81 8.08
N LEU A 23 9.12 2.73 7.15
CA LEU A 23 9.10 2.48 5.71
C LEU A 23 10.14 1.40 5.37
N ASP A 24 9.75 0.15 5.48
CA ASP A 24 10.59 -1.01 5.21
C ASP A 24 10.36 -1.43 3.76
N ILE A 25 11.25 -0.95 2.89
CA ILE A 25 11.23 -1.21 1.46
C ILE A 25 12.55 -1.84 1.06
N GLU A 26 12.48 -3.08 0.60
CA GLU A 26 13.63 -3.81 0.09
C GLU A 26 13.58 -3.85 -1.44
N VAL A 27 14.68 -3.47 -2.08
CA VAL A 27 14.77 -3.39 -3.54
C VAL A 27 15.74 -4.44 -4.06
N THR A 28 15.20 -5.51 -4.63
CA THR A 28 15.99 -6.56 -5.29
C THR A 28 16.18 -6.26 -6.78
N LYS A 29 17.06 -6.98 -7.49
CA LYS A 29 17.28 -6.80 -8.96
C LYS A 29 16.00 -6.91 -9.80
N THR A 30 15.02 -7.72 -9.38
CA THR A 30 13.81 -8.05 -10.15
C THR A 30 12.51 -7.57 -9.51
N HIS A 31 12.49 -7.39 -8.19
CA HIS A 31 11.28 -7.09 -7.42
C HIS A 31 11.52 -5.91 -6.46
N ILE A 32 10.44 -5.25 -6.10
CA ILE A 32 10.37 -4.29 -5.00
C ILE A 32 9.46 -4.92 -3.96
N ILE A 33 9.96 -5.03 -2.74
CA ILE A 33 9.29 -5.65 -1.61
C ILE A 33 9.00 -4.53 -0.62
N ALA A 34 7.76 -4.46 -0.13
CA ALA A 34 7.38 -3.54 0.94
C ALA A 34 6.70 -4.31 2.05
N LYS A 35 6.97 -3.90 3.28
CA LYS A 35 6.26 -4.38 4.46
C LYS A 35 5.31 -3.31 4.96
N GLY A 36 4.13 -3.75 5.40
CA GLY A 36 3.13 -2.90 6.02
C GLY A 36 2.60 -3.54 7.28
N GLY A 37 2.25 -2.69 8.24
CA GLY A 37 1.73 -3.08 9.54
C GLY A 37 0.29 -2.64 9.71
N GLY A 38 -0.49 -3.41 10.45
CA GLY A 38 -1.90 -3.11 10.72
C GLY A 38 -2.33 -3.60 12.09
N ARG A 39 -2.99 -2.72 12.85
CA ARG A 39 -3.63 -3.07 14.11
C ARG A 39 -5.15 -3.13 13.92
N PRO A 40 -5.86 -4.09 14.53
CA PRO A 40 -7.30 -4.13 14.45
C PRO A 40 -7.92 -2.96 15.22
N PRO A 41 -9.07 -2.44 14.76
CA PRO A 41 -9.80 -1.42 15.51
C PRO A 41 -10.35 -2.02 16.81
N GLY A 42 -10.35 -1.23 17.90
CA GLY A 42 -10.88 -1.65 19.20
C GLY A 42 -12.38 -2.00 19.18
N SER A 43 -13.09 -1.67 18.10
CA SER A 43 -14.50 -2.03 17.87
C SER A 43 -14.71 -3.48 17.40
N ALA A 44 -13.64 -4.22 17.07
CA ALA A 44 -13.74 -5.60 16.64
C ALA A 44 -13.95 -6.55 17.83
N THR A 45 -15.07 -7.26 17.84
CA THR A 45 -15.51 -8.10 18.97
C THR A 45 -15.04 -9.54 18.87
N SER A 46 -14.90 -10.08 17.66
CA SER A 46 -14.43 -11.46 17.43
C SER A 46 -12.94 -11.50 17.05
N GLU A 47 -12.20 -12.48 17.57
CA GLU A 47 -10.79 -12.71 17.23
C GLU A 47 -10.57 -12.91 15.72
N THR A 48 -11.50 -13.58 15.04
CA THR A 48 -11.45 -13.76 13.58
C THR A 48 -11.61 -12.42 12.85
N GLN A 49 -12.50 -11.55 13.36
CA GLN A 49 -12.73 -10.23 12.77
C GLN A 49 -11.54 -9.30 13.00
N LYS A 50 -10.96 -9.32 14.21
CA LYS A 50 -9.72 -8.60 14.52
C LYS A 50 -8.62 -9.00 13.56
N LYS A 51 -8.39 -10.30 13.39
CA LYS A 51 -7.36 -10.79 12.46
C LYS A 51 -7.65 -10.30 11.04
N SER A 52 -8.85 -10.50 10.52
CA SER A 52 -9.19 -10.05 9.16
C SER A 52 -8.94 -8.55 8.95
N LEU A 53 -9.42 -7.70 9.86
CA LEU A 53 -9.27 -6.24 9.75
C LEU A 53 -7.81 -5.79 9.90
N ALA A 54 -7.05 -6.42 10.80
CA ALA A 54 -5.63 -6.13 10.96
C ALA A 54 -4.84 -6.46 9.68
N ARG A 55 -5.15 -7.60 9.05
CA ARG A 55 -4.53 -7.99 7.77
C ARG A 55 -4.89 -7.02 6.65
N ASP A 56 -6.15 -6.62 6.56
CA ASP A 56 -6.59 -5.67 5.54
C ASP A 56 -5.90 -4.31 5.72
N ALA A 57 -5.78 -3.83 6.96
CA ALA A 57 -5.03 -2.62 7.28
C ALA A 57 -3.55 -2.75 6.90
N ALA A 58 -2.92 -3.89 7.20
CA ALA A 58 -1.52 -4.16 6.85
C ALA A 58 -1.28 -4.19 5.33
N ILE A 59 -2.22 -4.75 4.56
CA ILE A 59 -2.15 -4.73 3.08
C ILE A 59 -2.22 -3.29 2.56
N VAL A 60 -3.15 -2.48 3.07
CA VAL A 60 -3.30 -1.07 2.66
C VAL A 60 -2.06 -0.26 3.03
N SER A 61 -1.50 -0.47 4.23
CA SER A 61 -0.23 0.14 4.65
C SER A 61 0.91 -0.23 3.70
N ALA A 62 1.08 -1.52 3.38
CA ALA A 62 2.15 -1.97 2.49
C ALA A 62 2.00 -1.39 1.06
N GLN A 63 0.77 -1.30 0.55
CA GLN A 63 0.46 -0.67 -0.74
C GLN A 63 0.77 0.83 -0.73
N ALA A 64 0.46 1.52 0.37
CA ALA A 64 0.79 2.94 0.54
C ALA A 64 2.31 3.16 0.54
N HIS A 65 3.07 2.30 1.23
CA HIS A 65 4.54 2.36 1.23
C HIS A 65 5.13 2.22 -0.19
N LEU A 66 4.64 1.26 -0.98
CA LEU A 66 5.05 1.14 -2.38
C LEU A 66 4.68 2.36 -3.23
N LEU A 67 3.49 2.92 -3.02
CA LEU A 67 3.05 4.11 -3.74
C LEU A 67 3.97 5.30 -3.43
N MET A 68 4.22 5.57 -2.15
CA MET A 68 5.13 6.63 -1.71
C MET A 68 6.53 6.46 -2.31
N TYR A 69 7.04 5.22 -2.37
CA TYR A 69 8.34 4.95 -3.00
C TYR A 69 8.33 5.22 -4.52
N VAL A 70 7.28 4.79 -5.21
CA VAL A 70 7.13 5.04 -6.66
C VAL A 70 6.96 6.54 -6.94
N GLU A 71 6.26 7.28 -6.08
CA GLU A 71 6.12 8.73 -6.16
C GLU A 71 7.45 9.45 -5.86
N ALA A 72 8.20 9.03 -4.84
CA ALA A 72 9.52 9.58 -4.52
C ALA A 72 10.51 9.41 -5.69
N LEU A 73 10.50 8.24 -6.35
CA LEU A 73 11.30 8.01 -7.56
C LEU A 73 10.93 8.92 -8.73
N GLN A 74 9.71 9.46 -8.75
CA GLN A 74 9.26 10.41 -9.76
C GLN A 74 9.63 11.84 -9.40
N ALA A 75 9.46 12.23 -8.14
CA ALA A 75 9.86 13.55 -7.65
C ALA A 75 11.36 13.81 -7.93
N GLY A 76 12.21 12.79 -7.78
CA GLY A 76 13.63 12.89 -8.12
C GLY A 76 13.96 13.04 -9.61
N LYS A 77 13.00 12.88 -10.53
CA LYS A 77 13.22 12.90 -12.00
C LYS A 77 12.52 14.03 -12.72
N THR A 78 11.60 14.72 -12.06
CA THR A 78 10.61 15.59 -12.70
C THR A 78 10.88 17.03 -12.26
N THR A 79 11.10 17.95 -13.20
CA THR A 79 11.21 19.39 -12.88
C THR A 79 9.87 19.91 -12.34
N LEU A 80 9.90 20.96 -11.51
CA LEU A 80 8.71 21.48 -10.80
C LEU A 80 7.50 21.74 -11.74
N GLY A 81 7.75 22.11 -13.00
CA GLY A 81 6.71 22.32 -14.02
C GLY A 81 6.08 21.06 -14.61
N GLU A 82 6.76 19.92 -14.56
CA GLU A 82 6.21 18.62 -14.97
C GLU A 82 5.47 17.92 -13.82
N MET A 83 5.83 18.20 -12.55
CA MET A 83 5.08 17.73 -11.38
C MET A 83 3.67 18.32 -11.32
N MET A 84 3.48 19.55 -11.79
CA MET A 84 2.15 20.18 -11.88
C MET A 84 1.24 19.52 -12.93
N LYS A 85 1.81 18.83 -13.93
CA LYS A 85 1.06 18.00 -14.89
C LYS A 85 0.87 16.59 -14.35
N SER A 86 0.38 16.47 -13.11
CA SER A 86 0.05 15.18 -12.50
C SER A 86 -1.00 14.48 -13.36
N ASP A 87 -0.54 13.53 -14.16
CA ASP A 87 -1.37 12.83 -15.12
C ASP A 87 -2.26 11.85 -14.34
N LYS A 88 -3.51 12.21 -14.05
CA LYS A 88 -4.43 11.38 -13.24
C LYS A 88 -4.55 9.93 -13.74
N LYS A 89 -4.29 9.69 -15.04
CA LYS A 89 -4.23 8.35 -15.64
C LYS A 89 -3.06 7.52 -15.12
N PHE A 90 -1.95 8.15 -14.74
CA PHE A 90 -0.81 7.52 -14.13
C PHE A 90 -1.13 7.04 -12.72
N ASP A 91 -1.71 7.89 -11.88
CA ASP A 91 -2.09 7.52 -10.50
C ASP A 91 -3.02 6.31 -10.48
N LEU A 92 -3.99 6.26 -11.40
CA LEU A 92 -4.89 5.12 -11.56
C LEU A 92 -4.18 3.84 -12.01
N LYS A 93 -3.21 3.93 -12.94
CA LYS A 93 -2.45 2.76 -13.42
C LYS A 93 -1.44 2.24 -12.38
N VAL A 94 -0.82 3.13 -11.62
CA VAL A 94 0.06 2.77 -10.52
C VAL A 94 -0.77 2.10 -9.43
N LYS A 95 -1.86 2.73 -8.98
CA LYS A 95 -2.77 2.12 -8.00
C LYS A 95 -3.26 0.75 -8.48
N GLY A 96 -3.71 0.62 -9.73
CA GLY A 96 -4.15 -0.67 -10.28
C GLY A 96 -3.06 -1.75 -10.35
N THR A 97 -1.79 -1.36 -10.49
CA THR A 97 -0.67 -2.32 -10.47
C THR A 97 -0.21 -2.66 -9.06
N LEU A 98 -0.23 -1.69 -8.15
CA LEU A 98 0.03 -1.91 -6.73
C LEU A 98 -1.05 -2.78 -6.09
N SER A 99 -2.31 -2.69 -6.54
CA SER A 99 -3.38 -3.61 -6.14
C SER A 99 -3.17 -5.04 -6.63
N ARG A 100 -2.28 -5.25 -7.62
CA ARG A 100 -1.87 -6.57 -8.11
C ARG A 100 -0.57 -7.06 -7.46
N ALA A 101 -0.07 -6.34 -6.46
CA ALA A 101 1.08 -6.80 -5.68
C ALA A 101 0.77 -8.16 -5.04
N GLU A 102 1.74 -9.06 -5.12
CA GLU A 102 1.61 -10.39 -4.55
C GLU A 102 1.94 -10.35 -3.06
N ILE A 103 1.08 -10.95 -2.24
CA ILE A 103 1.34 -11.10 -0.80
C ILE A 103 2.33 -12.25 -0.63
N VAL A 104 3.54 -11.94 -0.17
CA VAL A 104 4.62 -12.90 0.05
C VAL A 104 4.46 -13.59 1.40
N LYS A 105 4.11 -12.82 2.43
CA LYS A 105 4.04 -13.30 3.80
C LYS A 105 3.04 -12.49 4.61
N THR A 106 2.39 -13.15 5.56
CA THR A 106 1.58 -12.50 6.59
C THR A 106 2.01 -13.09 7.93
N GLU A 107 2.50 -12.23 8.82
CA GLU A 107 2.94 -12.57 10.17
C GLU A 107 2.00 -11.91 11.19
N TRP A 108 1.76 -12.63 12.27
CA TRP A 108 0.89 -12.16 13.36
C TRP A 108 1.74 -12.07 14.62
N ARG A 109 1.67 -10.93 15.30
CA ARG A 109 2.21 -10.77 16.65
C ARG A 109 1.15 -11.04 17.70
N ASP A 110 1.60 -11.36 18.91
CA ASP A 110 0.74 -11.72 20.05
C ASP A 110 -0.25 -10.61 20.44
N ASP A 111 0.08 -9.34 20.14
CA ASP A 111 -0.78 -8.18 20.40
C ASP A 111 -1.92 -8.00 19.39
N GLY A 112 -2.14 -8.98 18.51
CA GLY A 112 -3.13 -8.92 17.42
C GLY A 112 -2.70 -8.06 16.23
N PHE A 113 -1.43 -7.62 16.21
CA PHE A 113 -0.85 -6.87 15.10
C PHE A 113 -0.54 -7.80 13.93
N ALA A 114 -0.92 -7.38 12.73
CA ALA A 114 -0.61 -8.08 11.48
C ALA A 114 0.49 -7.35 10.73
N GLU A 115 1.47 -8.10 10.25
CA GLU A 115 2.51 -7.62 9.36
C GLU A 115 2.39 -8.34 8.01
N VAL A 116 2.32 -7.58 6.93
CA VAL A 116 2.16 -8.13 5.58
C VAL A 116 3.31 -7.66 4.72
N THR A 117 3.98 -8.62 4.08
CA THR A 117 5.00 -8.35 3.07
C THR A 117 4.40 -8.54 1.69
N ILE A 118 4.45 -7.50 0.85
CA ILE A 118 4.01 -7.56 -0.54
C ILE A 118 5.20 -7.37 -1.48
N ARG A 119 5.12 -7.97 -2.68
CA ARG A 119 6.11 -7.79 -3.74
C ARG A 119 5.46 -7.33 -5.05
N VAL A 120 6.18 -6.47 -5.76
CA VAL A 120 5.84 -6.06 -7.12
C VAL A 120 7.02 -6.28 -8.05
N SER A 121 6.75 -6.83 -9.23
CA SER A 121 7.76 -7.00 -10.27
C SER A 121 8.15 -5.66 -10.88
N LYS A 122 9.45 -5.40 -10.97
CA LYS A 122 10.00 -4.23 -11.66
C LYS A 122 9.60 -4.17 -13.13
N LYS A 123 9.36 -5.33 -13.76
CA LYS A 123 8.89 -5.40 -15.16
C LYS A 123 7.50 -4.78 -15.29
N ASP A 124 6.61 -5.05 -14.34
CA ASP A 124 5.23 -4.55 -14.41
C ASP A 124 5.17 -3.05 -14.11
N LEU A 125 5.99 -2.56 -13.17
CA LEU A 125 6.15 -1.12 -12.96
C LEU A 125 6.73 -0.40 -14.19
N LYS A 126 7.70 -1.00 -14.90
CA LYS A 126 8.23 -0.45 -16.15
C LYS A 126 7.23 -0.44 -17.30
N LYS A 127 6.27 -1.38 -17.34
CA LYS A 127 5.19 -1.39 -18.34
C LYS A 127 4.24 -0.20 -18.16
N ILE A 128 4.01 0.23 -16.92
CA ILE A 128 3.14 1.38 -16.62
C ILE A 128 3.76 2.68 -17.13
N ARG A 129 5.09 2.83 -16.98
CA ARG A 129 5.83 4.00 -17.46
C ARG A 129 7.14 3.57 -18.12
N ARG A 130 7.14 3.58 -19.46
CA ARG A 130 8.38 3.54 -20.26
C ARG A 130 9.27 4.71 -19.81
N GLY A 131 10.38 4.41 -19.14
CA GLY A 131 11.30 5.42 -18.57
C GLY A 131 11.53 5.32 -17.06
N LEU A 132 10.83 4.44 -16.33
CA LEU A 132 11.10 4.20 -14.91
C LEU A 132 12.44 3.45 -14.74
N ARG A 133 13.52 4.21 -14.61
CA ARG A 133 14.84 3.73 -14.14
C ARG A 133 14.70 3.32 -12.67
N LEU A 134 14.51 2.03 -12.44
CA LEU A 134 14.55 1.38 -11.14
C LEU A 134 16.02 1.02 -10.86
N PRO A 135 16.53 1.22 -9.63
CA PRO A 135 17.90 0.84 -9.29
C PRO A 135 18.12 -0.67 -9.43
#